data_AF-A0A0M9A0K6-F1
#
_entry.id   AF-A0A0M9A0K6-F1
#
_cell.length_a   1.000
_cell.length_b   1.000
_cell.length_c   1.000
_cell.angle_alpha   90.00
_cell.angle_beta   90.00
_cell.angle_gamma   90.00
#
_symmetry.space_group_name_H-M   'P 1'
#
loop_
_entity.id
_entity.type
_entity.pdbx_description
1 polymer ?
#
loop_
_entity_poly.entity_id
_entity_poly.type
_entity_poly.pdbx_seq_one_letter_code
_entity_poly.pdbx_strand_id
1 'polypeptide(L)'
;MDANAIGNNTRDFCRGRYKNFVPPDGELWCEPVWDSLLCWPPTKASATTKQKCPFEDGFDTTKSVEKKCGYNGRWEGQNGTSNEEYLHGWANYTTCLTPEMLRLHGKVYTNTIEGNMKMEIAEKTRTLEFVGLSISLVALLASLAIFCRFRSLRNTRTRIHKNLFVAMVVQVLIRLTVYIDIEILRRKTYGIQRGIGNTPVLCEASYALLEYAKTAMFMWMFIEGLFLHNMVTVTVFQENSYYRIYRFVGWGCPVVMTLIWAIITAFYYHPKSNHTSEIEQVLKAVRAAVVLLPLLGITNVLFMIEAPLHNVKKFALWSYSTHFLQSFQGLFIATLYCFLNGEVRLALDKTISVYLSLRGTDLQARRQSTFSGCQPQRIASVIEMEEEEMRSSGWIRLCCRGGNTPPPDRPAE
;
A
#
# COMPACT_ATOMS: atom_id res chain seq x y z
N MET A 1 -9.16 0.10 26.04
CA MET A 1 -8.74 -1.01 25.17
C MET A 1 -8.59 -2.23 26.05
N ASP A 2 -9.62 -3.08 26.10
CA ASP A 2 -9.57 -4.32 26.88
C ASP A 2 -8.88 -5.41 26.05
N ALA A 3 -7.57 -5.53 26.20
CA ALA A 3 -6.76 -6.59 25.58
C ALA A 3 -7.26 -8.02 25.91
N ASN A 4 -8.13 -8.17 26.92
CA ASN A 4 -8.74 -9.44 27.33
C ASN A 4 -9.87 -9.94 26.41
N ALA A 5 -10.46 -9.10 25.55
CA ALA A 5 -11.55 -9.55 24.66
C ALA A 5 -11.04 -10.35 23.44
N ILE A 6 -9.87 -9.99 22.91
CA ILE A 6 -9.27 -10.62 21.71
C ILE A 6 -8.66 -11.99 22.06
N GLY A 7 -8.17 -12.16 23.29
CA GLY A 7 -7.57 -13.43 23.76
C GLY A 7 -8.55 -14.59 23.89
N ASN A 8 -9.85 -14.33 24.05
CA ASN A 8 -10.87 -15.33 24.38
C ASN A 8 -11.47 -16.07 23.16
N ASN A 9 -11.08 -15.72 21.94
CA ASN A 9 -11.68 -16.28 20.71
C ASN A 9 -10.66 -16.96 19.78
N THR A 10 -9.44 -17.23 20.25
CA THR A 10 -8.43 -17.96 19.46
C THR A 10 -8.64 -19.47 19.50
N ARG A 11 -8.16 -20.18 18.47
CA ARG A 11 -8.22 -21.64 18.39
C ARG A 11 -7.57 -22.33 19.60
N ASP A 12 -6.41 -21.82 20.02
CA ASP A 12 -5.65 -22.38 21.15
C ASP A 12 -6.33 -22.12 22.48
N PHE A 13 -6.92 -20.92 22.67
CA PHE A 13 -7.75 -20.62 23.82
C PHE A 13 -8.96 -21.56 23.89
N CYS A 14 -9.62 -21.79 22.76
CA CYS A 14 -10.79 -22.65 22.69
C CYS A 14 -10.47 -24.10 23.07
N ARG A 15 -9.37 -24.62 22.50
CA ARG A 15 -8.85 -25.96 22.83
C ARG A 15 -8.45 -26.06 24.29
N GLY A 16 -7.79 -25.05 24.84
CA GLY A 16 -7.39 -25.00 26.25
C GLY A 16 -8.58 -24.95 27.20
N ARG A 17 -9.61 -24.15 26.88
CA ARG A 17 -10.80 -23.93 27.72
C ARG A 17 -11.64 -25.20 27.87
N TYR A 18 -11.80 -25.98 26.82
CA TYR A 18 -12.67 -27.18 26.82
C TYR A 18 -11.90 -28.50 26.74
N LYS A 19 -10.58 -28.49 26.99
CA LYS A 19 -9.71 -29.68 26.90
C LYS A 19 -10.20 -30.86 27.75
N ASN A 20 -10.77 -30.57 28.92
CA ASN A 20 -11.18 -31.56 29.91
C ASN A 20 -12.69 -31.76 29.96
N PHE A 21 -13.44 -31.25 28.98
CA PHE A 21 -14.88 -31.47 28.93
C PHE A 21 -15.18 -32.92 28.56
N VAL A 22 -15.94 -33.60 29.41
CA VAL A 22 -16.45 -34.95 29.17
C VAL A 22 -17.98 -34.88 29.24
N PRO A 23 -18.70 -35.32 28.20
CA PRO A 23 -20.16 -35.34 28.24
C PRO A 23 -20.66 -36.29 29.34
N PRO A 24 -21.72 -35.92 30.08
CA PRO A 24 -22.35 -36.82 31.06
C PRO A 24 -22.84 -38.12 30.43
N ASP A 25 -22.75 -39.22 31.18
CA ASP A 25 -23.17 -40.55 30.71
C ASP A 25 -24.64 -40.56 30.27
N GLY A 26 -24.90 -41.05 29.04
CA GLY A 26 -26.24 -41.15 28.47
C GLY A 26 -26.76 -39.86 27.80
N GLU A 27 -25.99 -38.77 27.78
CA GLU A 27 -26.36 -37.55 27.09
C GLU A 27 -25.56 -37.34 25.79
N LEU A 28 -26.25 -36.95 24.72
CA LEU A 28 -25.62 -36.52 23.47
C LEU A 28 -25.29 -35.03 23.52
N TRP A 29 -24.06 -34.67 23.14
CA TRP A 29 -23.56 -33.30 23.14
C TRP A 29 -22.80 -33.02 21.85
N CYS A 30 -22.92 -31.79 21.35
CA CYS A 30 -22.04 -31.27 20.32
C CYS A 30 -20.69 -30.87 20.95
N GLU A 31 -19.61 -31.33 20.32
CA GLU A 31 -18.25 -31.03 20.74
C GLU A 31 -17.93 -29.53 20.64
N PRO A 32 -17.07 -29.00 21.54
CA PRO A 32 -16.61 -27.62 21.48
C PRO A 32 -15.84 -27.39 20.17
N VAL A 33 -16.14 -26.29 19.49
CA VAL A 33 -15.56 -26.03 18.17
C VAL A 33 -15.23 -24.56 17.97
N TRP A 34 -14.08 -24.31 17.34
CA TRP A 34 -13.70 -22.98 16.87
C TRP A 34 -14.02 -22.86 15.38
N ASP A 35 -14.85 -21.90 15.02
CA ASP A 35 -15.36 -21.70 13.65
C ASP A 35 -14.61 -20.59 12.88
N SER A 36 -13.40 -20.27 13.31
CA SER A 36 -12.55 -19.16 12.82
C SER A 36 -12.95 -17.76 13.30
N LEU A 37 -14.11 -17.59 13.96
CA LEU A 37 -14.51 -16.29 14.54
C LEU A 37 -14.72 -16.41 16.06
N LEU A 38 -15.47 -17.42 16.51
CA LEU A 38 -15.84 -17.61 17.91
C LEU A 38 -15.49 -19.03 18.38
N CYS A 39 -15.22 -19.13 19.68
CA CYS A 39 -15.09 -20.41 20.36
C CYS A 39 -16.46 -20.86 20.86
N TRP A 40 -17.04 -21.90 20.27
CA TRP A 40 -18.34 -22.42 20.66
C TRP A 40 -18.23 -23.42 21.82
N PRO A 41 -18.99 -23.23 22.91
CA PRO A 41 -19.00 -24.14 24.04
C PRO A 41 -19.63 -25.50 23.66
N PRO A 42 -19.30 -26.57 24.40
CA PRO A 42 -20.02 -27.83 24.28
C PRO A 42 -21.50 -27.58 24.59
N THR A 43 -22.37 -28.08 23.72
CA THR A 43 -23.81 -27.78 23.78
C THR A 43 -24.60 -29.08 23.70
N LYS A 44 -25.58 -29.27 24.58
CA LYS A 44 -26.42 -30.47 24.62
C LYS A 44 -27.18 -30.66 23.30
N ALA A 45 -27.41 -31.90 22.90
CA ALA A 45 -28.20 -32.24 21.72
C ALA A 45 -29.57 -31.55 21.74
N SER A 46 -30.00 -31.09 20.56
CA SER A 46 -31.23 -30.30 20.36
C SER A 46 -31.28 -28.95 21.08
N ALA A 47 -30.19 -28.46 21.65
CA ALA A 47 -30.10 -27.12 22.25
C ALA A 47 -29.44 -26.10 21.30
N THR A 48 -29.78 -24.83 21.49
CA THR A 48 -29.18 -23.69 20.78
C THR A 48 -28.30 -22.90 21.75
N THR A 49 -27.09 -22.57 21.31
CA THR A 49 -26.16 -21.73 22.06
C THR A 49 -26.07 -20.34 21.42
N LYS A 50 -25.95 -19.30 22.25
CA LYS A 50 -25.88 -17.90 21.82
C LYS A 50 -24.64 -17.24 22.39
N GLN A 51 -23.93 -16.48 21.56
CA GLN A 51 -22.75 -15.71 21.95
C GLN A 51 -22.84 -14.29 21.40
N LYS A 52 -22.21 -13.34 22.10
CA LYS A 52 -22.10 -11.97 21.58
C LYS A 52 -21.24 -11.95 20.32
N CYS A 53 -21.56 -11.04 19.40
CA CYS A 53 -20.78 -10.88 18.19
C CYS A 53 -19.31 -10.53 18.54
N PRO A 54 -18.34 -11.06 17.78
CA PRO A 54 -16.92 -10.85 18.05
C PRO A 54 -16.56 -9.37 17.93
N PHE A 55 -15.51 -8.96 18.66
CA PHE A 55 -14.93 -7.63 18.57
C PHE A 55 -14.02 -7.56 17.33
N GLU A 56 -14.65 -7.55 16.16
CA GLU A 56 -14.00 -7.47 14.86
C GLU A 56 -14.55 -6.27 14.07
N ASP A 57 -13.73 -5.67 13.22
CA ASP A 57 -14.13 -4.51 12.42
C ASP A 57 -15.34 -4.84 11.53
N GLY A 58 -16.37 -3.99 11.59
CA GLY A 58 -17.63 -4.18 10.85
C GLY A 58 -18.69 -5.03 11.57
N PHE A 59 -18.39 -5.59 12.76
CA PHE A 59 -19.33 -6.32 13.60
C PHE A 59 -19.92 -5.44 14.72
N ASP A 60 -21.21 -5.59 14.96
CA ASP A 60 -21.94 -4.92 16.05
C ASP A 60 -21.94 -5.80 17.30
N THR A 61 -21.11 -5.42 18.27
CA THR A 61 -20.92 -6.15 19.55
C THR A 61 -22.15 -6.11 20.47
N THR A 62 -23.15 -5.27 20.16
CA THR A 62 -24.42 -5.24 20.91
C THR A 62 -25.32 -6.42 20.53
N LYS A 63 -25.07 -7.04 19.38
CA LYS A 63 -25.84 -8.16 18.87
C LYS A 63 -25.25 -9.50 19.28
N SER A 64 -25.99 -10.58 19.02
CA SER A 64 -25.59 -11.95 19.31
C SER A 64 -25.78 -12.85 18.10
N VAL A 65 -24.87 -13.80 17.94
CA VAL A 65 -24.96 -14.89 16.97
C VAL A 65 -25.40 -16.18 17.68
N GLU A 66 -26.19 -16.98 16.97
CA GLU A 66 -26.74 -18.24 17.46
C GLU A 66 -26.20 -19.41 16.63
N LYS A 67 -26.01 -20.54 17.30
CA LYS A 67 -25.62 -21.81 16.68
C LYS A 67 -26.39 -22.96 17.33
N LYS A 68 -26.86 -23.90 16.51
CA LYS A 68 -27.75 -24.97 16.94
C LYS A 68 -27.07 -26.34 16.89
N CYS A 69 -27.25 -27.10 17.96
CA CYS A 69 -26.82 -28.48 18.06
C CYS A 69 -27.97 -29.41 17.65
N GLY A 70 -27.69 -30.33 16.72
CA GLY A 70 -28.64 -31.32 16.24
C GLY A 70 -28.98 -32.38 17.30
N TYR A 71 -30.02 -33.17 17.04
CA TYR A 71 -30.46 -34.25 17.93
C TYR A 71 -29.45 -35.40 18.04
N ASN A 72 -28.58 -35.56 17.03
CA ASN A 72 -27.55 -36.60 16.95
C ASN A 72 -26.23 -36.20 17.61
N GLY A 73 -26.18 -35.07 18.35
CA GLY A 73 -24.95 -34.57 18.95
C GLY A 73 -23.95 -34.00 17.93
N ARG A 74 -24.39 -33.66 16.71
CA ARG A 74 -23.58 -32.96 15.70
C ARG A 74 -24.13 -31.56 15.44
N TRP A 75 -23.25 -30.63 15.09
CA TRP A 75 -23.65 -29.25 14.78
C TRP A 75 -24.49 -29.20 13.49
N GLU A 76 -25.54 -28.37 13.46
CA GLU A 76 -26.39 -28.21 12.27
C GLU A 76 -25.71 -27.36 11.19
N GLY A 77 -25.87 -27.76 9.93
CA GLY A 77 -25.47 -26.99 8.75
C GLY A 77 -26.51 -25.93 8.36
N GLN A 78 -26.20 -25.14 7.32
CA GLN A 78 -27.04 -24.02 6.86
C GLN A 78 -28.48 -24.41 6.52
N ASN A 79 -28.69 -25.62 6.00
CA ASN A 79 -30.01 -26.15 5.62
C ASN A 79 -30.66 -27.00 6.74
N GLY A 80 -30.13 -26.94 7.97
CA GLY A 80 -30.60 -27.77 9.09
C GLY A 80 -30.21 -29.24 9.00
N THR A 81 -29.39 -29.63 8.01
CA THR A 81 -28.84 -30.98 7.89
C THR A 81 -27.52 -31.11 8.63
N SER A 82 -27.37 -32.22 9.37
CA SER A 82 -26.12 -32.62 10.03
C SER A 82 -25.34 -33.56 9.10
N ASN A 83 -24.73 -33.03 8.04
CA ASN A 83 -23.92 -33.84 7.13
C ASN A 83 -22.50 -34.03 7.69
N GLU A 84 -21.87 -35.16 7.41
CA GLU A 84 -20.50 -35.50 7.87
C GLU A 84 -19.42 -34.55 7.34
N GLU A 85 -19.70 -33.83 6.25
CA GLU A 85 -18.79 -32.90 5.62
C GLU A 85 -18.60 -31.58 6.42
N TYR A 86 -19.52 -31.23 7.32
CA TYR A 86 -19.50 -29.97 8.07
C TYR A 86 -19.29 -30.18 9.57
N LEU A 87 -18.12 -30.70 9.94
CA LEU A 87 -17.74 -30.96 11.34
C LEU A 87 -17.87 -29.71 12.25
N HIS A 88 -17.70 -28.52 11.68
CA HIS A 88 -17.76 -27.26 12.40
C HIS A 88 -19.17 -26.64 12.51
N GLY A 89 -20.17 -27.14 11.78
CA GLY A 89 -21.52 -26.57 11.72
C GLY A 89 -21.59 -25.15 11.15
N TRP A 90 -22.80 -24.60 11.07
CA TRP A 90 -23.07 -23.26 10.53
C TRP A 90 -23.64 -22.32 11.60
N ALA A 91 -23.20 -21.05 11.57
CA ALA A 91 -23.71 -19.98 12.42
C ALA A 91 -24.02 -18.75 11.57
N ASN A 92 -25.18 -18.10 11.83
CA ASN A 92 -25.64 -16.98 11.02
C ASN A 92 -25.04 -15.64 11.51
N TYR A 93 -23.84 -15.32 11.03
CA TYR A 93 -23.18 -14.05 11.35
C TYR A 93 -23.79 -12.83 10.66
N THR A 94 -24.74 -13.00 9.73
CA THR A 94 -25.38 -11.87 9.02
C THR A 94 -26.00 -10.86 9.97
N THR A 95 -26.51 -11.35 11.10
CA THR A 95 -27.11 -10.54 12.17
C THR A 95 -26.10 -9.60 12.82
N CYS A 96 -24.84 -10.03 12.93
CA CYS A 96 -23.76 -9.29 13.55
C CYS A 96 -23.20 -8.16 12.68
N LEU A 97 -23.52 -8.08 11.39
CA LEU A 97 -22.99 -7.00 10.57
C LEU A 97 -23.61 -5.64 10.96
N THR A 98 -22.77 -4.62 10.93
CA THR A 98 -23.21 -3.21 10.97
C THR A 98 -24.08 -2.87 9.76
N PRO A 99 -25.02 -1.92 9.87
CA PRO A 99 -25.91 -1.54 8.77
C PRO A 99 -25.16 -1.04 7.51
N GLU A 100 -24.00 -0.41 7.71
CA GLU A 100 -23.11 0.02 6.62
C GLU A 100 -22.50 -1.20 5.89
N MET A 101 -21.96 -2.16 6.64
CA MET A 101 -21.35 -3.35 6.05
C MET A 101 -22.39 -4.26 5.39
N LEU A 102 -23.60 -4.35 5.94
CA LEU A 102 -24.72 -5.07 5.32
C LEU A 102 -25.13 -4.46 3.98
N ARG A 103 -25.14 -3.13 3.87
CA ARG A 103 -25.40 -2.41 2.61
C ARG A 103 -24.28 -2.62 1.59
N LEU A 104 -23.02 -2.64 2.02
CA LEU A 104 -21.89 -2.97 1.15
C LEU A 104 -21.96 -4.42 0.66
N HIS A 105 -22.20 -5.35 1.57
CA HIS A 105 -22.38 -6.77 1.28
C HIS A 105 -23.51 -6.97 0.28
N GLY A 106 -24.66 -6.31 0.49
CA GLY A 106 -25.79 -6.33 -0.44
C GLY A 106 -25.44 -5.80 -1.83
N LYS A 107 -24.67 -4.71 -1.95
CA LYS A 107 -24.28 -4.15 -3.27
C LYS A 107 -23.24 -4.99 -4.02
N VAL A 108 -22.42 -5.76 -3.30
CA VAL A 108 -21.32 -6.55 -3.88
C VAL A 108 -21.72 -8.00 -4.13
N TYR A 109 -22.56 -8.60 -3.28
CA TYR A 109 -22.89 -10.03 -3.28
C TYR A 109 -24.34 -10.35 -3.66
N THR A 110 -25.07 -9.47 -4.37
CA THR A 110 -26.44 -9.76 -4.87
C THR A 110 -26.51 -11.07 -5.68
N ASN A 111 -25.43 -11.42 -6.39
CA ASN A 111 -25.27 -12.67 -7.13
C ASN A 111 -23.84 -13.20 -6.93
N THR A 112 -23.68 -14.48 -6.62
CA THR A 112 -22.37 -15.12 -6.38
C THR A 112 -21.41 -14.98 -7.57
N ILE A 113 -21.91 -15.09 -8.80
CA ILE A 113 -21.11 -14.94 -10.02
C ILE A 113 -20.67 -13.48 -10.23
N GLU A 114 -21.58 -12.52 -10.03
CA GLU A 114 -21.32 -11.10 -10.23
C GLU A 114 -20.35 -10.54 -9.18
N GLY A 115 -20.52 -10.96 -7.92
CA GLY A 115 -19.63 -10.60 -6.82
C GLY A 115 -18.23 -11.16 -7.01
N ASN A 116 -18.10 -12.43 -7.41
CA ASN A 116 -16.80 -13.05 -7.70
C ASN A 116 -16.07 -12.31 -8.83
N MET A 117 -16.79 -11.92 -9.90
CA MET A 117 -16.19 -11.14 -11.00
C MET A 117 -15.75 -9.75 -10.54
N LYS A 118 -16.53 -9.06 -9.69
CA LYS A 118 -16.15 -7.76 -9.10
C LYS A 118 -14.91 -7.87 -8.20
N MET A 119 -14.80 -8.93 -7.41
CA MET A 119 -13.63 -9.20 -6.57
C MET A 119 -12.38 -9.52 -7.38
N GLU A 120 -12.51 -10.31 -8.45
CA GLU A 120 -11.41 -10.59 -9.38
C GLU A 120 -10.92 -9.30 -10.06
N ILE A 121 -11.84 -8.46 -10.55
CA ILE A 121 -11.49 -7.16 -11.14
C ILE A 121 -10.73 -6.30 -10.14
N ALA A 122 -11.15 -6.26 -8.87
CA ALA A 122 -10.47 -5.51 -7.83
C ALA A 122 -9.04 -6.04 -7.61
N GLU A 123 -8.84 -7.36 -7.55
CA GLU A 123 -7.51 -7.96 -7.38
C GLU A 123 -6.59 -7.66 -8.58
N LYS A 124 -7.08 -7.80 -9.81
CA LYS A 124 -6.29 -7.51 -11.03
C LYS A 124 -5.96 -6.02 -11.16
N THR A 125 -6.90 -5.15 -10.82
CA THR A 125 -6.68 -3.70 -10.84
C THR A 125 -5.62 -3.31 -9.81
N ARG A 126 -5.64 -3.96 -8.65
CA ARG A 126 -4.69 -3.77 -7.56
C ARG A 126 -3.25 -4.16 -7.95
N THR A 127 -3.06 -5.27 -8.65
CA THR A 127 -1.72 -5.67 -9.15
C THR A 127 -1.22 -4.72 -10.24
N LEU A 128 -2.10 -4.28 -11.15
CA LEU A 128 -1.78 -3.27 -12.15
C LEU A 128 -1.29 -1.97 -11.50
N GLU A 129 -1.98 -1.53 -10.44
CA GLU A 129 -1.61 -0.33 -9.70
C GLU A 129 -0.24 -0.43 -9.07
N PHE A 130 0.06 -1.55 -8.41
CA PHE A 130 1.37 -1.79 -7.81
C PHE A 130 2.51 -1.71 -8.82
N VAL A 131 2.35 -2.35 -9.98
CA VAL A 131 3.34 -2.33 -11.07
C VAL A 131 3.49 -0.93 -11.64
N GLY A 132 2.37 -0.24 -11.93
CA GLY A 132 2.38 1.11 -12.48
C GLY A 132 3.03 2.14 -11.55
N LEU A 133 2.73 2.09 -10.25
CA LEU A 133 3.34 2.96 -9.24
C LEU A 133 4.86 2.74 -9.14
N SER A 134 5.32 1.48 -9.25
CA SER A 134 6.75 1.15 -9.21
C SER A 134 7.50 1.73 -10.42
N ILE A 135 6.92 1.63 -11.62
CA ILE A 135 7.49 2.22 -12.85
C ILE A 135 7.53 3.75 -12.73
N SER A 136 6.41 4.35 -12.28
CA SER A 136 6.33 5.80 -12.05
C SER A 136 7.35 6.29 -11.03
N LEU A 137 7.60 5.54 -9.95
CA LEU A 137 8.60 5.89 -8.94
C LEU A 137 10.01 5.97 -9.55
N VAL A 138 10.40 4.99 -10.35
CA VAL A 138 11.72 4.97 -11.02
C VAL A 138 11.85 6.19 -11.94
N ALA A 139 10.84 6.49 -12.75
CA ALA A 139 10.85 7.64 -13.65
C ALA A 139 10.93 8.99 -12.90
N LEU A 140 10.20 9.14 -11.79
CA LEU A 140 10.21 10.33 -10.95
C LEU A 140 11.57 10.54 -10.27
N LEU A 141 12.17 9.46 -9.72
CA LEU A 141 13.49 9.53 -9.09
C LEU A 141 14.57 9.89 -10.12
N ALA A 142 14.53 9.30 -11.32
CA ALA A 142 15.44 9.64 -12.41
C ALA A 142 15.30 11.13 -12.81
N SER A 143 14.07 11.62 -12.94
CA SER A 143 13.80 13.03 -13.27
C SER A 143 14.30 13.99 -12.20
N LEU A 144 14.05 13.68 -10.92
CA LEU A 144 14.57 14.45 -9.79
C LEU A 144 16.10 14.48 -9.77
N ALA A 145 16.75 13.33 -10.02
CA ALA A 145 18.21 13.25 -10.08
C ALA A 145 18.77 14.15 -11.19
N ILE A 146 18.18 14.12 -12.39
CA ILE A 146 18.56 14.99 -13.52
C ILE A 146 18.45 16.47 -13.10
N PHE A 147 17.28 16.90 -12.62
CA PHE A 147 17.08 18.30 -12.25
C PHE A 147 17.95 18.76 -11.06
N CYS A 148 18.30 17.86 -10.15
CA CYS A 148 19.23 18.16 -9.04
C CYS A 148 20.68 18.22 -9.50
N ARG A 149 21.09 17.40 -10.47
CA ARG A 149 22.47 17.33 -10.98
C ARG A 149 22.84 18.50 -11.89
N PHE A 150 21.90 18.96 -12.72
CA PHE A 150 22.14 20.04 -13.68
C PHE A 150 21.81 21.40 -13.09
N ARG A 151 22.84 22.08 -12.54
CA ARG A 151 22.72 23.45 -12.03
C ARG A 151 22.28 24.45 -13.10
N SER A 152 22.59 24.18 -14.37
CA SER A 152 22.21 25.01 -15.53
C SER A 152 20.70 25.16 -15.71
N LEU A 153 19.92 24.14 -15.33
CA LEU A 153 18.46 24.12 -15.51
C LEU A 153 17.70 24.74 -14.32
N ARG A 154 18.38 25.45 -13.41
CA ARG A 154 17.81 25.92 -12.14
C ARG A 154 17.12 27.27 -12.29
N ASN A 155 15.86 27.23 -12.71
CA ASN A 155 14.96 28.39 -12.83
C ASN A 155 13.79 28.29 -11.83
N THR A 156 13.02 29.37 -11.64
CA THR A 156 11.86 29.37 -10.74
C THR A 156 10.84 28.28 -11.12
N ARG A 157 10.58 28.12 -12.43
CA ARG A 157 9.75 27.05 -13.00
C ARG A 157 10.21 25.66 -12.56
N THR A 158 11.50 25.35 -12.74
CA THR A 158 12.03 24.02 -12.41
C THR A 158 12.13 23.77 -10.91
N ARG A 159 12.15 24.82 -10.07
CA ARG A 159 11.98 24.66 -8.62
C ARG A 159 10.55 24.25 -8.26
N ILE A 160 9.53 24.76 -8.94
CA ILE A 160 8.13 24.35 -8.72
C ILE A 160 7.96 22.89 -9.16
N HIS A 161 8.43 22.53 -10.37
CA HIS A 161 8.41 21.15 -10.85
C HIS A 161 9.13 20.17 -9.89
N LYS A 162 10.27 20.56 -9.30
CA LYS A 162 10.95 19.75 -8.27
C LYS A 162 10.06 19.48 -7.06
N ASN A 163 9.36 20.48 -6.53
CA ASN A 163 8.49 20.29 -5.38
C ASN A 163 7.29 19.40 -5.73
N LEU A 164 6.73 19.54 -6.95
CA LEU A 164 5.70 18.63 -7.46
C LEU A 164 6.21 17.18 -7.53
N PHE A 165 7.38 16.96 -8.12
CA PHE A 165 7.97 15.63 -8.18
C PHE A 165 8.28 15.05 -6.80
N VAL A 166 8.74 15.87 -5.85
CA VAL A 166 8.93 15.44 -4.45
C VAL A 166 7.60 15.04 -3.82
N ALA A 167 6.54 15.84 -4.00
CA ALA A 167 5.20 15.51 -3.49
C ALA A 167 4.67 14.19 -4.10
N MET A 168 4.86 13.98 -5.41
CA MET A 168 4.50 12.73 -6.08
C MET A 168 5.33 11.55 -5.58
N VAL A 169 6.65 11.70 -5.38
CA VAL A 169 7.49 10.63 -4.83
C VAL A 169 7.06 10.27 -3.41
N VAL A 170 6.82 11.26 -2.54
CA VAL A 170 6.32 11.03 -1.18
C VAL A 170 4.99 10.29 -1.21
N GLN A 171 4.05 10.72 -2.05
CA GLN A 171 2.75 10.06 -2.23
C GLN A 171 2.87 8.62 -2.73
N VAL A 172 3.71 8.35 -3.74
CA VAL A 172 3.92 7.00 -4.28
C VAL A 172 4.60 6.09 -3.26
N LEU A 173 5.62 6.59 -2.53
CA LEU A 173 6.33 5.82 -1.50
C LEU A 173 5.41 5.42 -0.35
N ILE A 174 4.59 6.34 0.18
CA ILE A 174 3.64 6.04 1.25
C ILE A 174 2.61 5.03 0.76
N ARG A 175 2.05 5.22 -0.45
CA ARG A 175 1.07 4.29 -1.02
C ARG A 175 1.65 2.89 -1.22
N LEU A 176 2.86 2.77 -1.75
CA LEU A 176 3.55 1.48 -1.89
C LEU A 176 3.85 0.83 -0.54
N THR A 177 4.22 1.63 0.47
CA THR A 177 4.50 1.11 1.83
C THR A 177 3.25 0.49 2.46
N VAL A 178 2.12 1.20 2.41
CA VAL A 178 0.82 0.68 2.88
C VAL A 178 0.41 -0.55 2.08
N TYR A 179 0.65 -0.55 0.76
CA TYR A 179 0.31 -1.68 -0.10
C TYR A 179 1.10 -2.95 0.22
N ILE A 180 2.41 -2.81 0.45
CA ILE A 180 3.30 -3.91 0.83
C ILE A 180 2.89 -4.47 2.19
N ASP A 181 2.56 -3.61 3.16
CA ASP A 181 2.10 -4.04 4.48
C ASP A 181 0.80 -4.86 4.41
N ILE A 182 -0.17 -4.41 3.60
CA ILE A 182 -1.43 -5.15 3.35
C ILE A 182 -1.16 -6.53 2.72
N GLU A 183 -0.26 -6.62 1.74
CA GLU A 183 0.05 -7.91 1.10
C GLU A 183 0.83 -8.86 2.02
N ILE A 184 1.70 -8.32 2.88
CA ILE A 184 2.38 -9.09 3.93
C ILE A 184 1.36 -9.65 4.93
N LEU A 185 0.38 -8.84 5.32
CA LEU A 185 -0.71 -9.26 6.21
C LEU A 185 -1.53 -10.38 5.58
N ARG A 186 -1.91 -10.26 4.30
CA ARG A 186 -2.70 -11.28 3.58
C ARG A 186 -1.97 -12.61 3.39
N ARG A 187 -0.63 -12.58 3.23
CA ARG A 187 0.17 -13.82 3.05
C ARG A 187 0.43 -14.59 4.34
N LYS A 188 0.34 -13.96 5.52
CA LYS A 188 0.47 -14.67 6.80
C LYS A 188 -0.85 -15.32 7.20
N THR A 189 -1.17 -16.42 6.52
CA THR A 189 -2.13 -17.42 7.01
C THR A 189 -1.47 -18.16 8.18
N TYR A 190 -2.03 -18.00 9.39
CA TYR A 190 -1.67 -18.68 10.64
C TYR A 190 -0.33 -18.32 11.29
N GLY A 191 -0.44 -17.83 12.54
CA GLY A 191 0.63 -17.90 13.53
C GLY A 191 1.51 -16.65 13.59
N ILE A 192 1.32 -15.87 14.66
CA ILE A 192 2.11 -14.70 15.06
C ILE A 192 1.68 -13.40 14.35
N GLN A 193 0.72 -12.75 15.01
CA GLN A 193 0.24 -11.39 14.81
C GLN A 193 1.37 -10.37 15.04
N ARG A 194 2.26 -10.22 14.06
CA ARG A 194 3.23 -9.13 13.98
C ARG A 194 3.05 -8.42 12.64
N GLY A 195 2.43 -7.24 12.72
CA GLY A 195 2.12 -6.32 11.63
C GLY A 195 1.54 -5.02 12.21
N ILE A 196 1.32 -4.00 11.38
CA ILE A 196 0.83 -2.66 11.78
C ILE A 196 -0.50 -2.71 12.57
N GLY A 197 -1.30 -3.76 12.41
CA GLY A 197 -2.50 -4.01 13.22
C GLY A 197 -2.26 -4.27 14.72
N ASN A 198 -1.02 -4.59 15.14
CA ASN A 198 -0.69 -4.73 16.57
C ASN A 198 -0.42 -3.37 17.25
N THR A 199 -0.32 -2.30 16.47
CA THR A 199 -0.13 -0.92 16.94
C THR A 199 -1.17 -0.02 16.27
N PRO A 200 -2.38 0.14 16.85
CA PRO A 200 -3.47 0.91 16.25
C PRO A 200 -3.04 2.33 15.86
N VAL A 201 -2.15 2.94 16.66
CA VAL A 201 -1.57 4.26 16.40
C VAL A 201 -0.80 4.33 15.07
N LEU A 202 -0.04 3.29 14.73
CA LEU A 202 0.78 3.28 13.50
C LEU A 202 -0.10 3.09 12.26
N CYS A 203 -1.17 2.29 12.39
CA CYS A 203 -2.16 2.10 11.35
C CYS A 203 -2.88 3.41 11.03
N GLU A 204 -3.48 4.03 12.06
CA GLU A 204 -4.18 5.31 11.95
C GLU A 204 -3.26 6.43 11.41
N ALA A 205 -2.03 6.51 11.92
CA ALA A 205 -1.05 7.47 11.44
C ALA A 205 -0.66 7.24 9.96
N SER A 206 -0.56 5.98 9.51
CA SER A 206 -0.24 5.65 8.11
C SER A 206 -1.35 6.10 7.15
N TYR A 207 -2.62 5.94 7.54
CA TYR A 207 -3.77 6.39 6.75
C TYR A 207 -3.87 7.92 6.73
N ALA A 208 -3.65 8.59 7.86
CA ALA A 208 -3.60 10.05 7.92
C ALA A 208 -2.45 10.62 7.05
N LEU A 209 -1.29 9.97 7.08
CA LEU A 209 -0.14 10.35 6.26
C LEU A 209 -0.41 10.14 4.77
N LEU A 210 -1.13 9.08 4.39
CA LEU A 210 -1.55 8.84 3.01
C LEU A 210 -2.48 9.96 2.51
N GLU A 211 -3.43 10.40 3.35
CA GLU A 211 -4.34 11.49 2.99
C GLU A 211 -3.60 12.83 2.86
N TYR A 212 -2.63 13.08 3.74
CA TYR A 212 -1.74 14.23 3.61
C TYR A 212 -0.93 14.20 2.32
N ALA A 213 -0.32 13.07 1.97
CA ALA A 213 0.49 12.98 0.77
C ALA A 213 -0.35 13.16 -0.51
N LYS A 214 -1.58 12.64 -0.53
CA LYS A 214 -2.54 12.88 -1.62
C LYS A 214 -2.88 14.36 -1.76
N THR A 215 -3.30 15.01 -0.68
CA THR A 215 -3.68 16.44 -0.70
C THR A 215 -2.50 17.35 -1.04
N ALA A 216 -1.30 17.05 -0.56
CA ALA A 216 -0.08 17.77 -0.92
C ALA A 216 0.26 17.64 -2.40
N MET A 217 0.17 16.43 -2.96
CA MET A 217 0.35 16.20 -4.39
C MET A 217 -0.66 17.03 -5.22
N PHE A 218 -1.93 17.04 -4.84
CA PHE A 218 -2.96 17.83 -5.53
C PHE A 218 -2.70 19.33 -5.41
N MET A 219 -2.30 19.82 -4.24
CA MET A 219 -1.98 21.23 -4.05
C MET A 219 -0.80 21.66 -4.91
N TRP A 220 0.26 20.86 -5.00
CA TRP A 220 1.40 21.16 -5.86
C TRP A 220 1.04 21.14 -7.35
N MET A 221 0.15 20.24 -7.77
CA MET A 221 -0.38 20.22 -9.14
C MET A 221 -1.20 21.48 -9.44
N PHE A 222 -2.02 21.91 -8.49
CA PHE A 222 -2.79 23.15 -8.60
C PHE A 222 -1.86 24.38 -8.67
N ILE A 223 -0.85 24.46 -7.80
CA ILE A 223 0.13 25.56 -7.79
C ILE A 223 0.90 25.63 -9.11
N GLU A 224 1.27 24.50 -9.70
CA GLU A 224 1.89 24.46 -11.02
C GLU A 224 0.96 25.01 -12.11
N GLY A 225 -0.32 24.59 -12.12
CA GLY A 225 -1.33 25.10 -13.05
C GLY A 225 -1.55 26.61 -12.89
N LEU A 226 -1.67 27.09 -11.65
CA LEU A 226 -1.82 28.50 -11.33
C LEU A 226 -0.56 29.31 -11.72
N PHE A 227 0.63 28.75 -11.48
CA PHE A 227 1.89 29.38 -11.87
C PHE A 227 1.98 29.53 -13.40
N LEU A 228 1.61 28.50 -14.16
CA LEU A 228 1.59 28.55 -15.61
C LEU A 228 0.56 29.61 -16.09
N HIS A 229 -0.64 29.61 -15.53
CA HIS A 229 -1.66 30.60 -15.86
C HIS A 229 -1.18 32.03 -15.59
N ASN A 230 -0.68 32.30 -14.40
CA ASN A 230 -0.18 33.63 -14.02
C ASN A 230 1.02 34.06 -14.88
N MET A 231 1.89 33.11 -15.28
CA MET A 231 3.00 33.40 -16.18
C MET A 231 2.51 33.87 -17.57
N VAL A 232 1.39 33.33 -18.03
CA VAL A 232 0.78 33.71 -19.31
C VAL A 232 -0.01 35.03 -19.18
N THR A 233 -0.69 35.27 -18.06
CA THR A 233 -1.64 36.39 -17.93
C THR A 233 -1.07 37.65 -17.26
N VAL A 234 -0.12 37.53 -16.33
CA VAL A 234 0.24 38.64 -15.41
C VAL A 234 1.75 38.93 -15.33
N THR A 235 2.64 37.98 -15.66
CA THR A 235 4.09 38.13 -15.35
C THR A 235 4.92 38.97 -16.32
N VAL A 236 4.39 40.09 -16.84
CA VAL A 236 5.28 41.19 -17.29
C VAL A 236 5.84 41.96 -16.06
N PHE A 237 5.28 41.77 -14.85
CA PHE A 237 5.73 42.48 -13.64
C PHE A 237 5.93 41.54 -12.43
N GLN A 238 7.09 41.64 -11.77
CA GLN A 238 7.47 41.16 -10.41
C GLN A 238 8.30 39.87 -10.23
N GLU A 239 9.48 40.06 -9.63
CA GLU A 239 10.53 39.06 -9.38
C GLU A 239 10.63 38.69 -7.88
N ASN A 240 10.78 37.41 -7.58
CA ASN A 240 11.30 36.82 -6.32
C ASN A 240 10.46 36.76 -5.02
N SER A 241 9.48 37.61 -4.72
CA SER A 241 8.77 37.47 -3.41
C SER A 241 7.72 36.33 -3.38
N TYR A 242 7.04 36.10 -4.51
CA TYR A 242 5.89 35.19 -4.59
C TYR A 242 6.22 33.69 -4.42
N TYR A 243 7.46 33.26 -4.73
CA TYR A 243 7.82 31.83 -4.66
C TYR A 243 7.81 31.27 -3.23
N ARG A 244 8.16 32.09 -2.22
CA ARG A 244 8.12 31.66 -0.81
C ARG A 244 6.69 31.36 -0.40
N ILE A 245 5.75 32.21 -0.83
CA ILE A 245 4.31 32.05 -0.57
C ILE A 245 3.81 30.74 -1.18
N TYR A 246 4.09 30.48 -2.46
CA TYR A 246 3.70 29.21 -3.09
C TYR A 246 4.23 27.98 -2.35
N ARG A 247 5.44 28.03 -1.79
CA ARG A 247 5.98 26.92 -1.00
C ARG A 247 5.29 26.74 0.36
N PHE A 248 4.96 27.83 1.06
CA PHE A 248 4.19 27.74 2.31
C PHE A 248 2.77 27.25 2.06
N VAL A 249 2.11 27.72 1.00
CA VAL A 249 0.77 27.27 0.60
C VAL A 249 0.80 25.79 0.20
N GLY A 250 1.79 25.38 -0.61
CA GLY A 250 1.90 24.02 -1.14
C GLY A 250 2.07 22.92 -0.11
N TRP A 251 2.73 23.20 1.02
CA TRP A 251 2.89 22.23 2.11
C TRP A 251 1.98 22.51 3.31
N GLY A 252 1.73 23.79 3.64
CA GLY A 252 0.97 24.19 4.82
C GLY A 252 -0.54 24.00 4.67
N CYS A 253 -1.12 24.36 3.52
CA CYS A 253 -2.56 24.21 3.32
C CYS A 253 -3.02 22.74 3.38
N PRO A 254 -2.31 21.77 2.74
CA PRO A 254 -2.62 20.35 2.90
C PRO A 254 -2.59 19.87 4.36
N VAL A 255 -1.61 20.32 5.17
CA VAL A 255 -1.56 19.97 6.61
C VAL A 255 -2.84 20.44 7.32
N VAL A 256 -3.26 21.69 7.10
CA VAL A 256 -4.46 22.22 7.75
C VAL A 256 -5.71 21.43 7.33
N MET A 257 -5.84 21.13 6.03
CA MET A 257 -6.97 20.37 5.51
C MET A 257 -7.02 18.94 6.07
N THR A 258 -5.88 18.26 6.15
CA THR A 258 -5.84 16.89 6.68
C THR A 258 -6.02 16.82 8.18
N LEU A 259 -5.57 17.82 8.92
CA LEU A 259 -5.87 17.93 10.35
C LEU A 259 -7.36 18.12 10.62
N ILE A 260 -8.04 19.00 9.87
CA ILE A 260 -9.48 19.19 9.99
C ILE A 260 -10.21 17.88 9.69
N TRP A 261 -9.85 17.21 8.60
CA TRP A 261 -10.42 15.91 8.24
C TRP A 261 -10.18 14.85 9.32
N ALA A 262 -8.96 14.71 9.82
CA ALA A 262 -8.61 13.72 10.85
C ALA A 262 -9.37 13.95 12.16
N ILE A 263 -9.53 15.22 12.57
CA ILE A 263 -10.32 15.61 13.74
C ILE A 263 -11.78 15.20 13.56
N ILE A 264 -12.39 15.54 12.41
CA ILE A 264 -13.76 15.15 12.08
C ILE A 264 -13.86 13.62 12.13
N THR A 265 -13.01 12.89 11.43
CA THR A 265 -13.04 11.42 11.40
C THR A 265 -12.88 10.81 12.79
N ALA A 266 -11.99 11.32 13.64
CA ALA A 266 -11.81 10.83 15.00
C ALA A 266 -13.05 11.04 15.89
N PHE A 267 -13.70 12.21 15.80
CA PHE A 267 -14.91 12.50 16.58
C PHE A 267 -16.14 11.72 16.10
N TYR A 268 -16.26 11.46 14.79
CA TYR A 268 -17.42 10.77 14.22
C TYR A 268 -17.32 9.24 14.26
N TYR A 269 -16.11 8.68 14.12
CA TYR A 269 -15.92 7.22 14.03
C TYR A 269 -15.66 6.55 15.39
N HIS A 270 -15.37 7.33 16.45
CA HIS A 270 -15.34 6.81 17.82
C HIS A 270 -16.78 6.71 18.38
N PRO A 271 -17.33 5.52 18.65
CA PRO A 271 -18.77 5.30 18.65
C PRO A 271 -19.43 5.78 19.95
N LYS A 272 -20.21 6.86 19.87
CA LYS A 272 -21.42 7.11 20.68
C LYS A 272 -22.37 8.12 20.00
N SER A 273 -22.99 7.81 18.84
CA SER A 273 -24.26 8.50 18.50
C SER A 273 -25.04 7.88 17.33
N ASN A 274 -26.37 7.82 17.52
CA ASN A 274 -27.41 7.25 16.66
C ASN A 274 -27.95 8.19 15.55
N HIS A 275 -27.13 9.07 14.96
CA HIS A 275 -27.63 10.01 13.93
C HIS A 275 -26.96 9.79 12.56
N THR A 276 -27.58 8.97 11.71
CA THR A 276 -26.93 8.37 10.52
C THR A 276 -27.45 8.80 9.14
N SER A 277 -28.31 9.82 8.98
CA SER A 277 -28.80 10.20 7.63
C SER A 277 -28.33 11.57 7.12
N GLU A 278 -28.41 12.63 7.92
CA GLU A 278 -28.10 13.99 7.46
C GLU A 278 -26.58 14.27 7.45
N ILE A 279 -25.84 13.66 8.36
CA ILE A 279 -24.40 13.87 8.53
C ILE A 279 -23.58 13.14 7.46
N GLU A 280 -24.06 11.99 6.96
CA GLU A 280 -23.42 11.27 5.85
C GLU A 280 -23.49 12.09 4.55
N GLN A 281 -24.55 12.89 4.37
CA GLN A 281 -24.69 13.81 3.24
C GLN A 281 -23.76 15.02 3.39
N VAL A 282 -23.63 15.59 4.60
CA VAL A 282 -22.70 16.69 4.87
C VAL A 282 -21.25 16.25 4.68
N LEU A 283 -20.87 15.06 5.14
CA LEU A 283 -19.52 14.53 4.96
C LEU A 283 -19.21 14.24 3.49
N LYS A 284 -20.18 13.73 2.72
CA LYS A 284 -20.06 13.56 1.26
C LYS A 284 -19.94 14.91 0.55
N ALA A 285 -20.70 15.93 0.98
CA ALA A 285 -20.64 17.28 0.43
C ALA A 285 -19.33 18.00 0.78
N VAL A 286 -18.82 17.85 2.00
CA VAL A 286 -17.52 18.40 2.43
C VAL A 286 -16.37 17.69 1.72
N ARG A 287 -16.42 16.36 1.59
CA ARG A 287 -15.44 15.60 0.81
C ARG A 287 -15.50 16.00 -0.66
N ALA A 288 -16.68 16.20 -1.22
CA ALA A 288 -16.83 16.73 -2.58
C ALA A 288 -16.26 18.15 -2.69
N ALA A 289 -16.60 19.09 -1.80
CA ALA A 289 -16.15 20.49 -1.84
C ALA A 289 -14.64 20.65 -1.64
N VAL A 290 -14.04 19.86 -0.75
CA VAL A 290 -12.59 19.82 -0.50
C VAL A 290 -11.84 19.17 -1.68
N VAL A 291 -12.47 18.24 -2.39
CA VAL A 291 -11.95 17.57 -3.60
C VAL A 291 -12.28 18.34 -4.89
N LEU A 292 -13.20 19.30 -4.85
CA LEU A 292 -13.51 20.23 -5.94
C LEU A 292 -12.44 21.34 -6.04
N LEU A 293 -11.70 21.62 -4.97
CA LEU A 293 -10.70 22.69 -4.93
C LEU A 293 -9.44 22.46 -5.80
N PRO A 294 -8.99 21.23 -6.12
CA PRO A 294 -7.87 20.95 -7.04
C PRO A 294 -8.24 20.72 -8.51
N LEU A 295 -9.41 21.17 -8.98
CA LEU A 295 -10.01 20.89 -10.30
C LEU A 295 -9.26 21.41 -11.55
N LEU A 296 -7.99 21.07 -11.71
CA LEU A 296 -7.26 21.17 -12.99
C LEU A 296 -6.47 19.91 -13.36
N GLY A 297 -6.71 18.78 -12.67
CA GLY A 297 -6.24 17.47 -13.13
C GLY A 297 -7.33 16.72 -13.89
N ILE A 298 -7.27 16.71 -15.22
CA ILE A 298 -8.25 16.01 -16.10
C ILE A 298 -8.39 14.52 -15.75
N THR A 299 -7.32 13.87 -15.27
CA THR A 299 -7.33 12.47 -14.82
C THR A 299 -8.12 12.25 -13.54
N ASN A 300 -8.31 13.27 -12.70
CA ASN A 300 -8.97 13.16 -11.40
C ASN A 300 -10.50 13.35 -11.49
N VAL A 301 -10.99 13.98 -12.58
CA VAL A 301 -12.44 14.10 -12.84
C VAL A 301 -13.09 12.73 -13.00
N LEU A 302 -12.38 11.77 -13.63
CA LEU A 302 -12.84 10.39 -13.77
C LEU A 302 -13.06 9.68 -12.42
N PHE A 303 -12.34 10.07 -11.37
CA PHE A 303 -12.49 9.54 -10.01
C PHE A 303 -13.68 10.15 -9.26
N MET A 304 -14.12 11.34 -9.66
CA MET A 304 -15.29 12.01 -9.07
C MET A 304 -16.62 11.44 -9.58
N ILE A 305 -16.59 10.74 -10.72
CA ILE A 305 -17.76 10.03 -11.26
C ILE A 305 -18.04 8.82 -10.36
N GLU A 306 -19.28 8.71 -9.88
CA GLU A 306 -19.71 7.58 -9.07
C GLU A 306 -19.49 6.26 -9.83
N ALA A 307 -18.85 5.30 -9.16
CA ALA A 307 -18.56 4.00 -9.76
C ALA A 307 -19.86 3.35 -10.25
N PRO A 308 -19.98 2.98 -11.54
CA PRO A 308 -21.20 2.43 -12.09
C PRO A 308 -21.37 0.95 -11.68
N LEU A 309 -21.80 0.71 -10.43
CA LEU A 309 -21.94 -0.63 -9.84
C LEU A 309 -23.06 -1.50 -10.47
N HIS A 310 -23.95 -0.89 -11.25
CA HIS A 310 -25.11 -1.56 -11.84
C HIS A 310 -24.76 -2.46 -13.03
N ASN A 311 -23.60 -2.25 -13.68
CA ASN A 311 -23.17 -3.04 -14.83
C ASN A 311 -21.71 -3.46 -14.66
N VAL A 312 -21.43 -4.76 -14.61
CA VAL A 312 -20.07 -5.29 -14.42
C VAL A 312 -19.08 -4.77 -15.47
N LYS A 313 -19.49 -4.71 -16.74
CA LYS A 313 -18.63 -4.20 -17.83
C LYS A 313 -18.29 -2.71 -17.66
N LYS A 314 -19.26 -1.89 -17.25
CA LYS A 314 -19.05 -0.45 -17.01
C LYS A 314 -18.16 -0.24 -15.78
N PHE A 315 -18.40 -1.01 -14.72
CA PHE A 315 -17.57 -1.02 -13.51
C PHE A 315 -16.12 -1.42 -13.83
N ALA A 316 -15.92 -2.50 -14.59
CA ALA A 316 -14.59 -2.95 -15.00
C ALA A 316 -13.85 -1.87 -15.80
N LEU A 317 -14.50 -1.31 -16.82
CA LEU A 317 -13.91 -0.27 -17.66
C LEU A 317 -13.51 0.96 -16.85
N TRP A 318 -14.41 1.43 -15.97
CA TRP A 318 -14.14 2.57 -15.09
C TRP A 318 -13.00 2.26 -14.11
N SER A 319 -13.00 1.09 -13.47
CA SER A 319 -11.96 0.65 -12.52
C SER A 319 -10.59 0.57 -13.20
N TYR A 320 -10.46 -0.18 -14.30
CA TYR A 320 -9.17 -0.29 -14.99
C TYR A 320 -8.65 1.05 -15.49
N SER A 321 -9.52 1.88 -16.08
CA SER A 321 -9.10 3.18 -16.63
C SER A 321 -8.64 4.14 -15.55
N THR A 322 -9.38 4.26 -14.45
CA THR A 322 -9.04 5.18 -13.35
C THR A 322 -7.74 4.77 -12.66
N HIS A 323 -7.61 3.49 -12.30
CA HIS A 323 -6.41 2.98 -11.65
C HIS A 323 -5.19 3.02 -12.57
N PHE A 324 -5.36 2.76 -13.87
CA PHE A 324 -4.28 2.93 -14.86
C PHE A 324 -3.80 4.38 -14.91
N LEU A 325 -4.71 5.34 -15.13
CA LEU A 325 -4.37 6.75 -15.22
C LEU A 325 -3.68 7.26 -13.94
N GLN A 326 -4.16 6.83 -12.77
CA GLN A 326 -3.57 7.21 -11.49
C GLN A 326 -2.17 6.62 -11.30
N SER A 327 -1.96 5.36 -11.71
CA SER A 327 -0.68 4.67 -11.50
C SER A 327 0.42 5.21 -12.41
N PHE A 328 0.06 5.64 -13.62
CA PHE A 328 0.99 6.18 -14.62
C PHE A 328 1.05 7.71 -14.64
N GLN A 329 0.28 8.41 -13.81
CA GLN A 329 0.29 9.88 -13.72
C GLN A 329 1.71 10.43 -13.49
N GLY A 330 2.47 9.85 -12.56
CA GLY A 330 3.85 10.24 -12.30
C GLY A 330 4.78 10.03 -13.50
N LEU A 331 4.62 8.90 -14.20
CA LEU A 331 5.36 8.61 -15.43
C LEU A 331 5.08 9.63 -16.55
N PHE A 332 3.80 9.95 -16.78
CA PHE A 332 3.42 10.93 -17.82
C PHE A 332 3.99 12.31 -17.53
N ILE A 333 3.90 12.77 -16.27
CA ILE A 333 4.40 14.08 -15.87
C ILE A 333 5.94 14.12 -15.93
N ALA A 334 6.62 13.08 -15.46
CA ALA A 334 8.08 12.94 -15.60
C ALA A 334 8.52 12.98 -17.08
N THR A 335 7.77 12.30 -17.94
CA THR A 335 8.07 12.26 -19.38
C THR A 335 7.89 13.62 -20.04
N LEU A 336 6.77 14.31 -19.79
CA LEU A 336 6.49 15.61 -20.40
C LEU A 336 7.42 16.71 -19.89
N TYR A 337 7.64 16.79 -18.57
CA TYR A 337 8.41 17.90 -17.99
C TYR A 337 9.91 17.65 -17.93
N CYS A 338 10.37 16.40 -17.91
CA CYS A 338 11.79 16.04 -17.88
C CYS A 338 12.28 15.45 -19.20
N PHE A 339 11.81 14.26 -19.59
CA PHE A 339 12.43 13.48 -20.68
C PHE A 339 12.21 14.09 -22.07
N LEU A 340 11.04 14.69 -22.32
CA LEU A 340 10.71 15.36 -23.58
C LEU A 340 11.09 16.84 -23.60
N ASN A 341 11.61 17.37 -22.49
CA ASN A 341 11.95 18.78 -22.38
C ASN A 341 13.24 19.07 -23.18
N GLY A 342 13.13 19.94 -24.19
CA GLY A 342 14.25 20.29 -25.07
C GLY A 342 15.46 20.87 -24.35
N GLU A 343 15.25 21.68 -23.31
CA GLU A 343 16.35 22.23 -22.49
C GLU A 343 17.11 21.12 -21.76
N VAL A 344 16.38 20.15 -21.22
CA VAL A 344 16.94 18.99 -20.51
C VAL A 344 17.71 18.09 -21.48
N ARG A 345 17.10 17.78 -22.63
CA ARG A 345 17.72 16.96 -23.67
C ARG A 345 19.02 17.57 -24.17
N LEU A 346 19.03 18.89 -24.41
CA LEU A 346 20.23 19.60 -24.86
C LEU A 346 21.33 19.65 -23.80
N ALA A 347 20.97 19.85 -22.52
CA ALA A 347 21.94 19.80 -21.42
C ALA A 347 22.53 18.38 -21.24
N LEU A 348 21.69 17.35 -21.38
CA LEU A 348 22.10 15.96 -21.30
C LEU A 348 23.01 15.58 -22.46
N ASP A 349 22.65 15.93 -23.69
CA ASP A 349 23.42 15.64 -24.90
C ASP A 349 24.81 16.29 -24.86
N LYS A 350 24.91 17.55 -24.43
CA LYS A 350 26.20 18.21 -24.19
C LYS A 350 27.06 17.46 -23.18
N THR A 351 26.45 16.97 -22.10
CA THR A 351 27.17 16.23 -21.05
C THR A 351 27.63 14.87 -21.53
N ILE A 352 26.78 14.17 -22.29
CA ILE A 352 27.12 12.88 -22.91
C ILE A 352 28.23 13.06 -23.94
N SER A 353 28.16 14.09 -24.80
CA SER A 353 29.18 14.40 -25.79
C SER A 353 30.54 14.67 -25.14
N VAL A 354 30.59 15.46 -24.06
CA VAL A 354 31.82 15.71 -23.27
C VAL A 354 32.33 14.43 -22.61
N TYR A 355 31.44 13.60 -22.04
CA TYR A 355 31.84 12.33 -21.44
C TYR A 355 32.42 11.36 -22.48
N LEU A 356 31.82 11.30 -23.67
CA LEU A 356 32.29 10.47 -24.77
C LEU A 356 33.62 10.95 -25.34
N SER A 357 33.85 12.26 -25.43
CA SER A 357 35.15 12.80 -25.89
C SER A 357 36.28 12.54 -24.89
N LEU A 358 35.99 12.61 -23.59
CA LEU A 358 36.92 12.21 -22.53
C LEU A 358 37.21 10.69 -22.54
N ARG A 359 36.20 9.86 -22.81
CA ARG A 359 36.40 8.41 -22.97
C ARG A 359 37.18 8.04 -24.23
N GLY A 360 36.98 8.78 -25.32
CA GLY A 360 37.73 8.61 -26.57
C GLY A 360 39.20 8.97 -26.42
N THR A 361 39.52 10.04 -25.68
CA THR A 361 40.89 10.44 -25.38
C THR A 361 41.61 9.46 -24.44
N ASP A 362 40.91 8.86 -23.48
CA ASP A 362 41.49 7.81 -22.60
C ASP A 362 41.83 6.51 -23.39
N LEU A 363 40.99 6.12 -24.35
CA LEU A 363 41.33 5.02 -25.28
C LEU A 363 42.48 5.37 -26.23
N GLN A 364 42.59 6.61 -26.69
CA GLN A 364 43.70 7.06 -27.53
C GLN A 364 45.01 7.19 -26.76
N ALA A 365 44.98 7.69 -25.52
CA ALA A 365 46.12 7.72 -24.61
C ALA A 365 46.64 6.30 -24.33
N ARG A 366 45.72 5.33 -24.11
CA ARG A 366 46.08 3.92 -23.95
C ARG A 366 46.65 3.27 -25.22
N ARG A 367 46.27 3.74 -26.41
CA ARG A 367 46.89 3.32 -27.69
C ARG A 367 48.27 3.95 -27.92
N GLN A 368 48.49 5.20 -27.52
CA GLN A 368 49.78 5.89 -27.67
C GLN A 368 50.84 5.38 -26.68
N SER A 369 50.46 4.85 -25.52
CA SER A 369 51.38 4.19 -24.58
C SER A 369 51.96 2.84 -25.06
N THR A 370 51.58 2.35 -26.24
CA THR A 370 52.13 1.12 -26.86
C THR A 370 53.06 1.37 -28.05
N PHE A 371 53.42 2.63 -28.34
CA PHE A 371 54.38 2.94 -29.41
C PHE A 371 55.60 3.68 -28.84
N SER A 372 56.43 2.96 -28.10
CA SER A 372 57.80 3.36 -27.79
C SER A 372 58.69 2.11 -27.79
N GLY A 373 59.34 1.95 -28.94
CA GLY A 373 60.49 1.10 -29.29
C GLY A 373 60.93 -0.06 -28.40
N CYS A 374 60.88 -1.28 -28.95
CA CYS A 374 62.06 -2.13 -29.11
C CYS A 374 61.78 -3.25 -30.15
N GLN A 375 62.72 -3.48 -31.08
CA GLN A 375 62.73 -4.58 -32.07
C GLN A 375 63.73 -5.67 -31.59
N PRO A 376 63.86 -6.83 -32.25
CA PRO A 376 63.07 -8.05 -32.07
C PRO A 376 63.89 -9.21 -31.43
N GLN A 377 63.24 -10.14 -30.74
CA GLN A 377 63.76 -11.51 -30.60
C GLN A 377 62.71 -12.55 -30.98
N ARG A 378 63.12 -13.38 -31.93
CA ARG A 378 62.44 -14.55 -32.48
C ARG A 378 62.82 -15.75 -31.59
N ILE A 379 61.87 -16.59 -31.17
CA ILE A 379 61.94 -18.07 -31.14
C ILE A 379 60.58 -18.66 -30.71
N ALA A 380 60.09 -19.53 -31.59
CA ALA A 380 59.28 -20.75 -31.47
C ALA A 380 58.01 -20.85 -30.60
N SER A 381 57.00 -21.38 -31.29
CA SER A 381 55.73 -21.98 -30.87
C SER A 381 55.82 -23.12 -29.86
N VAL A 382 54.83 -23.22 -28.97
CA VAL A 382 54.29 -24.51 -28.50
C VAL A 382 52.77 -24.37 -28.34
N ILE A 383 52.05 -25.29 -28.97
CA ILE A 383 50.62 -25.56 -28.80
C ILE A 383 50.46 -26.40 -27.55
N GLU A 384 49.56 -26.04 -26.64
CA GLU A 384 48.92 -27.03 -25.77
C GLU A 384 47.52 -26.53 -25.34
N MET A 385 46.52 -27.28 -25.81
CA MET A 385 45.18 -27.34 -25.26
C MET A 385 45.21 -28.35 -24.11
N GLU A 386 44.73 -27.96 -22.93
CA GLU A 386 44.02 -28.90 -22.07
C GLU A 386 43.04 -28.16 -21.14
N GLU A 387 42.00 -28.89 -20.77
CA GLU A 387 40.68 -28.49 -20.32
C GLU A 387 40.50 -28.76 -18.81
N GLU A 388 39.53 -28.07 -18.19
CA GLU A 388 38.95 -28.29 -16.84
C GLU A 388 39.82 -27.96 -15.59
N GLU A 389 39.34 -27.44 -14.45
CA GLU A 389 38.04 -27.53 -13.79
C GLU A 389 37.84 -26.36 -12.78
N MET A 390 36.57 -25.99 -12.62
CA MET A 390 35.87 -25.25 -11.57
C MET A 390 36.57 -25.00 -10.21
N ARG A 391 36.63 -23.72 -9.76
CA ARG A 391 36.24 -23.37 -8.37
C ARG A 391 35.87 -21.90 -8.12
N SER A 392 34.63 -21.77 -7.66
CA SER A 392 33.98 -20.74 -6.86
C SER A 392 34.85 -19.95 -5.86
N SER A 393 34.41 -18.71 -5.61
CA SER A 393 34.54 -17.83 -4.43
C SER A 393 35.33 -16.54 -4.70
N GLY A 394 34.94 -15.35 -4.26
CA GLY A 394 33.83 -14.89 -3.46
C GLY A 394 34.09 -13.41 -3.14
N TRP A 395 33.14 -12.52 -3.37
CA TRP A 395 33.22 -11.13 -2.89
C TRP A 395 31.85 -10.67 -2.38
N ILE A 396 31.56 -11.07 -1.14
CA ILE A 396 30.57 -10.43 -0.27
C ILE A 396 31.31 -9.99 0.99
N ARG A 397 31.17 -8.68 1.31
CA ARG A 397 31.38 -8.00 2.60
C ARG A 397 32.77 -8.07 3.23
N LEU A 398 33.28 -6.89 3.64
CA LEU A 398 33.64 -6.62 5.04
C LEU A 398 34.06 -5.14 5.22
N CYS A 399 33.20 -4.36 5.87
CA CYS A 399 33.58 -3.19 6.65
C CYS A 399 32.95 -3.34 8.03
N CYS A 400 33.67 -4.02 8.92
CA CYS A 400 33.62 -3.86 10.37
C CYS A 400 34.89 -4.53 10.91
N ARG A 401 35.89 -3.72 11.24
CA ARG A 401 37.13 -4.12 11.90
C ARG A 401 36.86 -4.20 13.40
N GLY A 402 37.06 -5.36 13.99
CA GLY A 402 36.98 -5.59 15.44
C GLY A 402 38.30 -5.31 16.17
N GLY A 403 38.17 -5.17 17.49
CA GLY A 403 39.22 -5.23 18.52
C GLY A 403 38.63 -4.71 19.84
N ASN A 404 38.73 -5.32 21.01
CA ASN A 404 39.48 -6.48 21.51
C ASN A 404 38.70 -7.07 22.72
N THR A 405 38.68 -8.39 22.87
CA THR A 405 38.44 -9.08 24.16
C THR A 405 39.63 -10.02 24.41
N PRO A 406 40.21 -10.08 25.63
CA PRO A 406 41.30 -11.01 25.94
C PRO A 406 40.79 -12.40 26.39
N PRO A 407 41.63 -13.45 26.30
CA PRO A 407 41.27 -14.86 26.48
C PRO A 407 41.43 -15.35 27.95
N PRO A 408 41.11 -16.63 28.25
CA PRO A 408 40.74 -17.10 29.59
C PRO A 408 41.89 -17.72 30.38
N ASP A 409 41.83 -17.59 31.71
CA ASP A 409 42.61 -18.40 32.65
C ASP A 409 41.68 -19.31 33.46
N ARG A 410 41.85 -20.63 33.28
CA ARG A 410 41.67 -21.69 34.30
C ARG A 410 43.09 -22.07 34.77
N PRO A 411 43.35 -22.64 35.97
CA PRO A 411 42.47 -23.52 36.77
C PRO A 411 42.56 -23.35 38.32
N ALA A 412 41.69 -24.03 39.08
CA ALA A 412 42.02 -24.88 40.25
C ALA A 412 40.77 -25.16 41.11
N GLU A 413 40.68 -26.42 41.54
CA GLU A 413 39.79 -27.08 42.53
C GLU A 413 38.31 -27.30 42.19
#